data_AF-M8CF35-F1
#
_entry.id   AF-M8CF35-F1
#
_cell.length_a   1.000
_cell.length_b   1.000
_cell.length_c   1.000
_cell.angle_alpha   90.00
_cell.angle_beta   90.00
_cell.angle_gamma   90.00
#
_symmetry.space_group_name_H-M   'P 1'
#
loop_
_entity.id
_entity.type
_entity.pdbx_description
1 polymer ?
#
loop_
_entity_poly.entity_id
_entity_poly.type
_entity_poly.pdbx_seq_one_letter_code
_entity_poly.pdbx_strand_id
1 'polypeptide(L)' 'MSIGGLGPGVNGKLSAALADILEAKLSVSASRFYVKFDDVQAHTHIDPLGGYNVGFNGTTF' A
#
# COMPACT_ATOMS: atom_id res chain seq x y z
N MET A 1 -2.85 -0.75 0.12
CA MET A 1 -2.65 -2.10 -0.45
C MET A 1 -1.69 -2.02 -1.63
N SER A 2 -0.70 -2.90 -1.70
CA SER A 2 0.18 -3.09 -2.87
C SER A 2 0.53 -4.57 -3.00
N ILE A 3 0.78 -5.03 -4.23
CA ILE A 3 1.32 -6.36 -4.48
C ILE A 3 2.83 -6.29 -4.31
N GLY A 4 3.34 -6.71 -3.15
CA GLY A 4 4.74 -6.54 -2.79
C GLY A 4 5.17 -5.06 -2.67
N GLY A 5 6.44 -4.88 -2.35
CA GLY A 5 7.11 -3.57 -2.36
C GLY A 5 6.82 -2.68 -1.15
N LEU A 6 6.02 -3.16 -0.19
CA LEU A 6 5.81 -2.48 1.08
C LEU A 6 6.75 -3.03 2.15
N GLY A 7 7.01 -2.20 3.16
CA GLY A 7 7.95 -2.50 4.22
C GLY A 7 8.32 -1.23 4.99
N PRO A 8 8.93 -1.31 6.18
CA PRO A 8 9.06 -0.16 7.08
C PRO A 8 9.67 1.10 6.43
N GLY A 9 10.73 0.94 5.63
CA GLY A 9 11.37 2.05 4.94
C GLY A 9 10.53 2.68 3.82
N VAL A 10 9.83 1.85 3.03
CA VAL A 10 8.94 2.34 1.96
C VAL A 10 7.69 2.98 2.56
N ASN A 11 7.11 2.36 3.58
CA ASN A 11 5.93 2.86 4.29
C ASN A 11 6.20 4.25 4.91
N GLY A 12 7.40 4.45 5.48
CA GLY A 12 7.81 5.76 6.01
C GLY A 12 7.86 6.85 4.92
N LYS A 13 8.47 6.55 3.77
CA LYS A 13 8.53 7.48 2.63
C LYS A 13 7.15 7.81 2.07
N LEU A 14 6.28 6.80 1.93
CA LEU A 14 4.91 6.99 1.48
C LEU A 14 4.09 7.81 2.49
N SER A 15 4.27 7.57 3.79
CA SER A 15 3.61 8.33 4.85
C SER A 15 3.99 9.80 4.81
N ALA A 16 5.28 10.11 4.63
CA ALA A 16 5.76 11.48 4.49
C ALA A 16 5.18 12.17 3.26
N ALA A 17 5.24 11.51 2.09
CA ALA A 17 4.68 12.07 0.85
C ALA A 17 3.17 12.32 0.94
N LEU A 18 2.42 11.41 1.58
CA LEU A 18 0.98 11.60 1.84
C LEU A 18 0.74 12.79 2.78
N ALA A 19 1.52 12.92 3.86
CA ALA A 19 1.40 14.05 4.78
C ALA A 19 1.64 15.39 4.07
N ASP A 20 2.67 15.49 3.24
CA ASP A 20 2.98 16.71 2.48
C ASP A 20 1.82 17.11 1.56
N ILE A 21 1.24 16.15 0.83
CA ILE A 21 0.10 16.39 -0.08
C ILE A 21 -1.14 16.81 0.71
N LEU A 22 -1.45 16.12 1.81
CA LEU A 22 -2.65 16.37 2.62
C LEU A 22 -2.57 17.73 3.33
N GLU A 23 -1.40 18.13 3.82
CA GLU A 23 -1.18 19.47 4.38
C GLU A 23 -1.36 20.55 3.30
N ALA A 24 -0.71 20.38 2.13
CA ALA A 24 -0.70 21.39 1.08
C ALA A 24 -2.04 21.57 0.34
N LYS A 25 -2.82 20.49 0.17
CA LYS A 25 -4.04 20.50 -0.65
C LYS A 25 -5.32 20.55 0.15
N LEU A 26 -5.30 19.97 1.36
CA LEU A 26 -6.50 19.81 2.17
C LEU A 26 -6.35 20.44 3.56
N SER A 27 -5.19 21.03 3.87
CA SER A 27 -4.87 21.56 5.20
C SER A 27 -5.09 20.52 6.29
N VAL A 28 -4.65 19.27 6.04
CA VAL A 28 -4.73 18.14 6.98
C VAL A 28 -3.35 17.81 7.54
N SER A 29 -3.16 18.10 8.83
CA SER A 29 -1.93 17.79 9.57
C SER A 29 -1.69 16.29 9.71
N ALA A 30 -0.41 15.90 9.63
CA ALA A 30 0.08 14.53 9.82
C ALA A 30 -0.42 13.85 11.11
N SER A 31 -0.68 14.62 12.17
CA SER A 31 -1.18 14.09 13.44
C SER A 31 -2.66 13.69 13.42
N ARG A 32 -3.40 14.03 12.35
CA ARG A 32 -4.85 13.84 12.24
C ARG A 32 -5.27 12.64 11.40
N PHE A 33 -4.33 11.83 10.93
CA PHE A 33 -4.65 10.62 10.17
C PHE A 33 -3.65 9.50 10.45
N TYR A 34 -4.08 8.29 10.13
CA TYR A 34 -3.24 7.11 10.07
C TYR A 34 -3.31 6.52 8.66
N VAL A 35 -2.21 5.92 8.22
CA VAL A 35 -2.14 5.19 6.95
C VAL A 35 -1.91 3.72 7.25
N LYS A 36 -2.83 2.86 6.79
CA LYS A 36 -2.65 1.42 6.84
C LYS A 36 -2.00 0.93 5.55
N PHE A 37 -0.89 0.23 5.66
CA PHE A 37 -0.21 -0.41 4.56
C PHE A 37 -0.49 -1.91 4.59
N ASP A 38 -1.13 -2.42 3.55
CA ASP A 38 -1.40 -3.84 3.36
C ASP A 38 -0.50 -4.35 2.22
N ASP A 39 0.49 -5.16 2.56
CA ASP A 39 1.34 -5.86 1.60
C ASP A 39 0.69 -7.20 1.27
N VAL A 40 0.25 -7.35 0.02
CA VAL A 40 -0.42 -8.57 -0.44
C VAL A 40 0.50 -9.35 -1.36
N GLN A 41 0.51 -10.68 -1.22
CA GLN A 41 1.28 -11.55 -2.08
C GLN A 41 0.54 -11.76 -3.41
N ALA A 42 1.28 -11.72 -4.52
CA ALA A 42 0.80 -12.25 -5.79
C ALA A 42 0.99 -13.76 -5.82
N HIS A 43 0.04 -14.47 -6.44
CA HIS A 43 0.22 -15.89 -6.70
C HIS A 43 1.26 -16.06 -7.81
N THR A 44 2.47 -16.46 -7.42
CA THR A 44 3.59 -16.65 -8.35
C THR A 44 4.07 -18.11 -8.30
N HIS A 45 4.82 -18.56 -9.30
CA HIS A 45 5.39 -19.92 -9.29
C HIS A 45 6.28 -20.19 -8.05
N ILE A 46 6.80 -19.14 -7.40
CA ILE A 46 7.64 -19.23 -6.20
C ILE A 46 6.82 -19.24 -4.89
N ASP A 47 5.53 -18.90 -4.93
CA ASP A 47 4.61 -18.99 -3.79
C ASP A 47 3.24 -19.55 -4.23
N PRO A 48 3.13 -20.88 -4.40
CA PRO A 48 1.90 -21.53 -4.85
C PRO A 48 0.82 -21.66 -3.76
N LEU A 49 1.12 -21.26 -2.51
CA LEU A 49 0.14 -21.23 -1.41
C LEU A 49 -0.41 -19.81 -1.16
N GLY A 50 0.22 -18.79 -1.71
CA GLY A 50 -0.28 -17.42 -1.73
C GLY A 50 -1.60 -17.32 -2.49
N GLY A 51 -2.72 -17.12 -1.79
CA GLY A 51 -4.03 -16.95 -2.42
C GLY A 51 -4.11 -15.73 -3.33
N TYR A 52 -5.01 -15.77 -4.31
CA TYR A 52 -5.32 -14.66 -5.21
C TYR A 52 -6.10 -13.55 -4.48
N ASN A 53 -5.38 -12.68 -3.78
CA ASN A 53 -6.02 -11.68 -2.91
C ASN A 53 -6.38 -10.37 -3.63
N VAL A 54 -6.03 -10.23 -4.92
CA VAL A 54 -6.28 -9.00 -5.72
C VAL A 54 -6.90 -9.35 -7.05
N GLY A 55 -8.17 -8.97 -7.23
CA GLY A 55 -8.88 -9.04 -8.51
C GLY A 55 -8.73 -7.77 -9.35
N PHE A 56 -8.58 -7.91 -10.66
CA PHE A 56 -8.53 -6.80 -11.61
C PHE A 56 -9.00 -7.24 -13.01
N ASN A 57 -9.86 -6.43 -13.65
CA ASN A 57 -10.34 -6.65 -15.02
C ASN A 57 -10.87 -8.08 -15.30
N GLY A 58 -11.60 -8.66 -14.34
CA GLY A 58 -12.15 -10.01 -14.47
C GLY A 58 -11.17 -11.15 -14.20
N THR A 59 -9.93 -10.85 -13.83
CA THR A 59 -8.90 -11.83 -13.44
C THR A 59 -8.35 -11.54 -12.04
N THR A 60 -7.38 -12.32 -11.60
CA THR A 60 -6.58 -12.05 -10.40
C THR A 60 -5.12 -11.86 -10.78
N PHE A 61 -4.37 -11.15 -9.93
CA PHE A 61 -2.91 -11.08 -10.03
C PHE A 61 -2.22 -12.27 -9.37
#